data_AF-A0A918WQR5-F1
#
_entry.id   AF-A0A918WQR5-F1
#
_cell.length_a   1.000
_cell.length_b   1.000
_cell.length_c   1.000
_cell.angle_alpha   90.00
_cell.angle_beta   90.00
_cell.angle_gamma   90.00
#
_symmetry.space_group_name_H-M   'P 1'
#
loop_
_entity.id
_entity.type
_entity.pdbx_description
1 polymer ?
#
loop_
_entity_poly.entity_id
_entity_poly.type
_entity_poly.pdbx_seq_one_letter_code
_entity_poly.pdbx_strand_id
1 'polypeptide(L)' 'MTAPGTLAIYAGAALAEIAGYFAVWAWMRQGASAIWLVPGVASLAAFAWLLALAPSDFAGRAYAAYGGV' A
#
# COMPACT_ATOMS: atom_id res chain seq x y z
N MET A 1 2.51 -6.29 18.45
CA MET A 1 1.28 -5.45 18.28
C MET A 1 0.06 -6.29 18.57
N THR A 2 -1.02 -5.70 19.09
CA THR A 2 -2.30 -6.40 19.27
C THR A 2 -3.00 -6.60 17.92
N ALA A 3 -3.85 -7.61 17.79
CA ALA A 3 -4.56 -7.93 16.55
C ALA A 3 -5.32 -6.73 15.92
N PRO A 4 -6.00 -5.85 16.69
CA PRO A 4 -6.61 -4.63 16.15
C PRO A 4 -5.60 -3.66 15.53
N GLY A 5 -4.40 -3.55 16.11
CA GLY A 5 -3.33 -2.69 15.57
C GLY A 5 -2.79 -3.21 14.24
N THR A 6 -2.66 -4.54 14.10
CA THR A 6 -2.24 -5.18 12.84
C THR A 6 -3.27 -4.99 11.73
N LEU A 7 -4.57 -5.14 12.04
CA LEU A 7 -5.64 -4.91 11.06
C LEU A 7 -5.66 -3.46 10.57
N ALA A 8 -5.50 -2.49 11.48
CA ALA A 8 -5.45 -1.08 11.13
C ALA A 8 -4.28 -0.76 10.17
N ILE A 9 -3.12 -1.37 10.38
CA ILE A 9 -1.96 -1.20 9.49
C ILE A 9 -2.24 -1.77 8.10
N TYR A 10 -2.76 -2.99 8.00
CA TYR A 10 -3.07 -3.58 6.69
C TYR A 10 -4.18 -2.81 5.97
N ALA A 11 -5.23 -2.37 6.68
CA ALA A 11 -6.29 -1.55 6.09
C ALA A 11 -5.73 -0.19 5.61
N GLY A 12 -4.88 0.46 6.40
CA GLY A 12 -4.22 1.71 6.01
C GLY A 12 -3.30 1.52 4.79
N ALA A 13 -2.52 0.44 4.76
CA ALA A 13 -1.65 0.11 3.65
C ALA A 13 -2.46 -0.10 2.36
N ALA A 14 -3.54 -0.90 2.40
CA ALA A 14 -4.39 -1.14 1.24
C ALA A 14 -5.02 0.16 0.69
N LEU A 15 -5.49 1.04 1.57
CA LEU A 15 -6.03 2.35 1.15
C LEU A 15 -4.95 3.23 0.50
N ALA A 16 -3.75 3.26 1.07
CA ALA A 16 -2.63 4.04 0.56
C ALA A 16 -2.13 3.50 -0.81
N GLU A 17 -2.11 2.18 -0.99
CA GLU A 17 -1.79 1.52 -2.25
C GLU A 17 -2.80 1.91 -3.34
N ILE A 18 -4.10 1.74 -3.07
CA ILE A 18 -5.16 2.06 -4.03
C ILE A 18 -5.11 3.54 -4.41
N ALA A 19 -4.95 4.45 -3.44
CA ALA A 19 -4.84 5.88 -3.70
C ALA A 19 -3.62 6.22 -4.57
N GLY A 20 -2.46 5.60 -4.30
CA GLY A 20 -1.23 5.77 -5.05
C GLY A 20 -1.39 5.38 -6.53
N TYR A 21 -1.91 4.17 -6.78
CA TYR A 21 -2.16 3.69 -8.15
C TYR A 21 -3.26 4.47 -8.86
N PHE A 22 -4.31 4.86 -8.14
CA PHE A 22 -5.38 5.68 -8.70
C PHE A 22 -4.87 7.03 -9.19
N ALA A 23 -3.96 7.68 -8.45
CA ALA A 23 -3.36 8.95 -8.87
C ALA A 23 -2.57 8.82 -10.18
N VAL A 24 -1.80 7.74 -10.34
CA VAL A 24 -1.09 7.43 -11.61
C VAL A 24 -2.08 7.18 -12.74
N TRP A 25 -3.12 6.38 -12.50
CA TRP A 25 -4.18 6.12 -13.48
C TRP A 25 -4.92 7.39 -13.90
N ALA A 26 -5.25 8.27 -12.95
CA ALA A 26 -5.92 9.54 -13.22
C ALA A 26 -5.06 10.43 -14.11
N TRP A 27 -3.75 10.53 -13.84
CA TRP A 27 -2.82 11.25 -14.70
C TRP A 27 -2.72 10.64 -16.11
N MET A 28 -2.51 9.34 -16.22
CA MET A 28 -2.24 8.69 -17.50
C MET A 28 -3.48 8.49 -18.37
N ARG A 29 -4.65 8.23 -17.77
CA ARG A 29 -5.86 7.81 -18.50
C ARG A 29 -7.04 8.77 -18.41
N GLN A 30 -7.09 9.64 -17.40
CA GLN A 30 -8.18 10.60 -17.24
C GLN A 30 -7.80 12.03 -17.62
N GLY A 31 -6.56 12.26 -18.08
CA GLY A 31 -6.08 13.60 -18.41
C GLY A 31 -5.92 14.52 -17.20
N ALA A 32 -5.85 13.96 -15.98
CA ALA A 32 -5.54 14.74 -14.79
C ALA A 32 -4.12 15.32 -14.87
N SER A 33 -3.89 16.46 -14.25
CA SER A 33 -2.56 17.09 -14.23
C SER A 33 -1.51 16.19 -13.56
N ALA A 34 -0.27 16.24 -14.04
CA ALA A 34 0.88 15.52 -13.46
C ALA A 34 1.10 15.84 -11.96
N ILE A 35 0.54 16.94 -11.45
CA ILE A 35 0.57 17.26 -10.02
C ILE A 35 -0.06 16.17 -9.15
N TRP A 36 -0.97 15.35 -9.70
CA TRP A 36 -1.54 14.19 -9.00
C TRP A 36 -0.50 13.14 -8.61
N LEU A 37 0.65 13.11 -9.29
CA LEU A 37 1.75 12.22 -8.91
C LEU A 37 2.35 12.56 -7.54
N VAL A 38 2.24 13.82 -7.08
CA VAL A 38 2.75 14.22 -5.75
C VAL A 38 2.00 13.48 -4.62
N PRO A 39 0.66 13.60 -4.49
CA PRO A 39 -0.07 12.81 -3.50
C PRO A 39 -0.03 11.30 -3.81
N GLY A 40 0.10 10.90 -5.07
CA GLY A 40 0.27 9.50 -5.47
C GLY A 40 1.54 8.87 -4.89
N VAL A 41 2.70 9.50 -5.10
CA VAL A 41 3.98 9.05 -4.54
C VAL A 41 3.97 9.11 -3.02
N ALA A 42 3.39 10.15 -2.42
CA ALA A 42 3.24 10.23 -0.97
C ALA A 42 2.41 9.05 -0.41
N SER A 43 1.35 8.65 -1.12
CA SER A 43 0.51 7.50 -0.74
C SER A 43 1.29 6.18 -0.85
N LEU A 44 2.06 5.99 -1.92
CA LEU A 44 2.92 4.81 -2.08
C LEU A 44 4.03 4.75 -1.02
N ALA A 45 4.60 5.89 -0.64
CA ALA A 45 5.56 5.97 0.46
C ALA A 45 4.92 5.60 1.81
N ALA A 46 3.70 6.09 2.07
CA ALA A 46 2.93 5.71 3.25
C ALA A 46 2.57 4.22 3.27
N PHE A 47 2.21 3.64 2.11
CA PHE A 47 2.01 2.21 1.94
C PHE A 47 3.25 1.42 2.33
N ALA A 48 4.42 1.76 1.76
CA ALA A 48 5.68 1.08 2.06
C ALA A 48 6.05 1.20 3.55
N TRP A 49 5.84 2.38 4.15
CA TRP A 49 6.08 2.60 5.57
C TRP A 49 5.16 1.75 6.46
N LEU A 50 3.86 1.73 6.18
CA LEU A 50 2.89 0.92 6.92
C LEU A 50 3.19 -0.58 6.78
N LEU A 51 3.55 -1.03 5.59
CA LEU A 51 3.90 -2.43 5.34
C LEU A 51 5.18 -2.83 6.10
N ALA A 52 6.15 -1.93 6.24
CA ALA A 52 7.35 -2.16 7.05
C ALA A 52 7.06 -2.31 8.56
N LEU A 53 5.95 -1.74 9.04
CA LEU A 53 5.48 -1.90 10.42
C LEU A 53 4.64 -3.18 10.62
N ALA A 54 4.27 -3.88 9.53
CA ALA A 54 3.47 -5.09 9.63
C ALA A 54 4.28 -6.23 10.28
N PRO A 55 3.68 -7.04 11.17
CA PRO A 55 4.39 -8.14 11.83
C PRO A 55 4.98 -9.14 10.82
N SER A 56 6.30 -9.36 10.90
CA SER A 56 7.04 -10.25 9.99
C SER A 56 6.75 -11.74 10.19
N ASP A 57 6.18 -12.13 11.33
CA ASP A 57 5.77 -13.52 11.62
C ASP A 57 4.78 -14.08 10.58
N PHE A 58 4.02 -13.20 9.91
CA PHE A 58 3.13 -13.55 8.80
C PHE A 58 3.77 -13.36 7.43
N ALA A 59 4.85 -12.59 7.30
CA ALA A 59 5.49 -12.30 6.02
C ALA A 59 6.08 -13.57 5.40
N GLY A 60 6.69 -14.46 6.19
CA GLY A 60 7.21 -15.74 5.70
C GLY A 60 6.12 -16.67 5.14
N ARG A 61 4.95 -16.72 5.78
CA ARG A 61 3.81 -17.53 5.30
C ARG A 61 3.08 -16.88 4.13
N ALA A 62 2.99 -15.55 4.10
CA ALA A 62 2.41 -14.81 2.98
C ALA A 62 3.27 -14.92 1.72
N TYR A 63 4.61 -14.83 1.83
CA TYR A 63 5.52 -15.08 0.71
C TYR A 63 5.49 -16.54 0.24
N ALA A 64 5.36 -17.52 1.15
CA ALA A 64 5.18 -18.92 0.77
C ALA A 64 3.88 -19.12 -0.01
N ALA A 65 2.76 -18.55 0.44
CA ALA A 65 1.48 -18.63 -0.26
C ALA A 65 1.46 -17.91 -1.62
N TYR A 66 2.10 -16.73 -1.72
CA TYR A 66 2.19 -15.96 -2.98
C TYR A 66 3.22 -16.56 -3.96
N GLY A 67 4.25 -17.25 -3.42
CA GLY A 67 5.29 -17.95 -4.17
C GLY A 67 4.96 -19.41 -4.53
N GLY A 68 3.83 -19.94 -4.06
CA GLY A 68 3.35 -21.28 -4.41
C GLY A 68 4.02 -22.44 -3.65
N VAL A 69 4.24 -22.32 -2.33
CA VAL A 69 4.60 -23.44 -1.44
C VAL A 69 3.46 -23.76 -0.48
#